data_AF-A0A2S9J461-F1
#
_entry.id   AF-A0A2S9J461-F1
#
_cell.length_a   1.000
_cell.length_b   1.000
_cell.length_c   1.000
_cell.angle_alpha   90.00
_cell.angle_beta   90.00
_cell.angle_gamma   90.00
#
_symmetry.space_group_name_H-M   'P 1'
#
loop_
_entity.id
_entity.type
_entity.pdbx_description
1 polymer ?
#
loop_
_entity_poly.entity_id
_entity_poly.type
_entity_poly.pdbx_seq_one_letter_code
_entity_poly.pdbx_strand_id
1 'polypeptide(L)'
;MMSVFNIVIALLSIFSIILLSITFFIPSDSEVYRLIGYFDFSLCAIFLIDFFRQLFRAERRWRYLYTTGWLDLLSSIPMVSEFRYIRIFRVFRVLRIIKSFTLLLTFIRENRAATLYGFVVFISYTTLVLATTGVLYVEKDVGNIQTAEDALWWSYITITTVGYGDYYPVTSGGKVLASILIFCGIATFGTAISYINEKVESFKRE
;
A
#
# COMPACT_ATOMS: atom_id res chain seq x y z
N MET A 1 -14.42 -15.85 10.69
CA MET A 1 -14.39 -14.40 10.96
C MET A 1 -13.41 -13.74 10.00
N MET A 2 -13.89 -12.90 9.08
CA MET A 2 -13.00 -12.13 8.21
C MET A 2 -12.29 -11.06 9.04
N SER A 3 -10.97 -11.08 9.04
CA SER A 3 -10.15 -10.14 9.81
C SER A 3 -10.07 -8.78 9.10
N VAL A 4 -9.89 -7.69 9.86
CA VAL A 4 -9.52 -6.34 9.37
C VAL A 4 -8.50 -6.40 8.23
N PHE A 5 -7.53 -7.31 8.39
CA PHE A 5 -6.46 -7.56 7.44
C PHE A 5 -6.95 -7.92 6.02
N ASN A 6 -8.00 -8.72 5.88
CA ASN A 6 -8.48 -9.17 4.56
C ASN A 6 -9.04 -7.99 3.74
N ILE A 7 -9.68 -7.02 4.40
CA ILE A 7 -10.25 -5.83 3.75
C ILE A 7 -9.13 -4.91 3.31
N VAL A 8 -8.15 -4.68 4.20
CA VAL A 8 -6.97 -3.87 3.88
C VAL A 8 -6.29 -4.44 2.64
N ILE A 9 -6.08 -5.76 2.60
CA ILE A 9 -5.51 -6.44 1.45
C ILE A 9 -6.37 -6.26 0.19
N ALA A 10 -7.70 -6.39 0.28
CA ALA A 10 -8.60 -6.16 -0.86
C ALA A 10 -8.53 -4.72 -1.39
N LEU A 11 -8.56 -3.72 -0.50
CA LEU A 11 -8.46 -2.30 -0.87
C LEU A 11 -7.10 -1.97 -1.47
N LEU A 12 -6.00 -2.43 -0.85
CA LEU A 12 -4.65 -2.27 -1.39
C LEU A 12 -4.49 -2.97 -2.74
N SER A 13 -5.19 -4.09 -2.98
CA SER A 13 -5.19 -4.77 -4.28
C SER A 13 -5.79 -3.90 -5.37
N ILE A 14 -6.94 -3.28 -5.10
CA ILE A 14 -7.59 -2.35 -6.03
C ILE A 14 -6.67 -1.15 -6.30
N PHE A 15 -6.10 -0.57 -5.24
CA PHE A 15 -5.16 0.54 -5.36
C PHE A 15 -3.91 0.18 -6.17
N SER A 16 -3.36 -1.03 -6.00
CA SER A 16 -2.22 -1.52 -6.79
C SER A 16 -2.51 -1.55 -8.30
N ILE A 17 -3.75 -1.89 -8.68
CA ILE A 17 -4.18 -1.90 -10.08
C ILE A 17 -4.28 -0.47 -10.61
N ILE A 18 -4.79 0.46 -9.81
CA ILE A 18 -4.87 1.89 -10.17
C ILE A 18 -3.46 2.46 -10.39
N LEU A 19 -2.52 2.22 -9.47
CA LEU A 19 -1.13 2.66 -9.62
C LEU A 19 -0.51 2.09 -10.91
N LEU A 20 -0.73 0.81 -11.19
CA LEU A 20 -0.25 0.17 -12.40
C LEU A 20 -0.83 0.84 -13.66
N SER A 21 -2.13 1.16 -13.66
CA SER A 21 -2.77 1.89 -14.76
C SER A 21 -2.14 3.27 -14.97
N ILE A 22 -1.79 3.98 -13.89
CA ILE A 22 -1.10 5.27 -13.96
C ILE A 22 0.29 5.13 -14.61
N THR A 23 1.04 4.06 -14.29
CA THR A 23 2.36 3.83 -14.92
C THR A 23 2.33 3.66 -16.43
N PHE A 24 1.16 3.40 -17.04
CA PHE A 24 1.03 3.33 -18.50
C PHE A 24 1.18 4.70 -19.17
N PHE A 25 0.82 5.77 -18.48
CA PHE A 25 0.88 7.14 -19.00
C PHE A 25 2.20 7.85 -18.71
N ILE A 26 3.07 7.25 -17.89
CA ILE A 26 4.31 7.86 -17.40
C ILE A 26 5.52 7.28 -18.16
N PRO A 27 6.45 8.11 -18.64
CA PRO A 27 7.69 7.65 -19.26
C PRO A 27 8.50 6.74 -18.33
N SER A 28 9.00 5.61 -18.87
CA SER A 28 9.71 4.59 -18.09
C SER A 28 11.08 5.01 -17.55
N ASP A 29 11.64 6.08 -18.09
CA ASP A 29 12.89 6.72 -17.71
C ASP A 29 12.72 7.75 -16.57
N SER A 30 11.48 8.06 -16.18
CA SER A 30 11.23 9.07 -15.16
C SER A 30 11.48 8.58 -13.72
N GLU A 31 11.97 9.47 -12.88
CA GLU A 31 12.08 9.25 -11.41
C GLU A 31 10.74 8.89 -10.75
N VAL A 32 9.64 9.44 -11.28
CA VAL A 32 8.28 9.10 -10.83
C VAL A 32 7.96 7.62 -11.12
N TYR A 33 8.38 7.10 -12.28
CA TYR A 33 8.22 5.68 -12.59
C TYR A 33 9.02 4.79 -11.63
N ARG A 34 10.26 5.18 -11.31
CA ARG A 34 11.10 4.47 -10.32
C ARG A 34 10.46 4.46 -8.94
N LEU A 35 9.95 5.61 -8.49
CA LEU A 35 9.27 5.75 -7.20
C LEU A 35 8.00 4.87 -7.11
N ILE A 36 7.16 4.88 -8.15
CA ILE A 36 5.98 3.99 -8.20
C ILE A 36 6.43 2.51 -8.18
N GLY A 37 7.55 2.17 -8.82
CA GLY A 37 8.15 0.84 -8.76
C GLY A 37 8.52 0.40 -7.34
N TYR A 38 9.04 1.31 -6.50
CA TYR A 38 9.31 1.01 -5.10
C TYR A 38 8.03 0.76 -4.29
N PHE A 39 6.98 1.57 -4.50
CA PHE A 39 5.68 1.34 -3.88
C PHE A 39 4.98 0.07 -4.39
N ASP A 40 5.22 -0.30 -5.64
CA ASP A 40 4.75 -1.55 -6.22
C ASP A 40 5.40 -2.76 -5.54
N PHE A 41 6.72 -2.69 -5.36
CA PHE A 41 7.49 -3.70 -4.65
C PHE A 41 6.99 -3.87 -3.20
N SER A 42 6.73 -2.76 -2.48
CA SER A 42 6.19 -2.85 -1.11
C SER A 42 4.78 -3.45 -1.07
N LEU A 43 3.89 -3.13 -2.02
CA LEU A 43 2.57 -3.77 -2.14
C LEU A 43 2.69 -5.27 -2.41
N CYS A 44 3.59 -5.67 -3.31
CA CYS A 44 3.87 -7.07 -3.60
C CYS A 44 4.37 -7.83 -2.38
N ALA A 45 5.30 -7.24 -1.61
CA ALA A 45 5.77 -7.85 -0.37
C ALA A 45 4.61 -8.05 0.63
N ILE A 46 3.71 -7.06 0.78
CA ILE A 46 2.51 -7.17 1.63
C ILE A 46 1.61 -8.33 1.16
N PHE A 47 1.39 -8.45 -0.15
CA PHE A 47 0.56 -9.53 -0.71
C PHE A 47 1.20 -10.90 -0.61
N LEU A 48 2.53 -10.98 -0.72
CA LEU A 48 3.27 -12.21 -0.54
C LEU A 48 3.19 -12.69 0.91
N ILE A 49 3.31 -11.78 1.88
CA ILE A 49 3.10 -12.08 3.30
C ILE A 49 1.68 -12.59 3.53
N ASP A 50 0.67 -11.95 2.94
CA ASP A 50 -0.72 -12.39 3.02
C ASP A 50 -0.92 -13.80 2.43
N PHE A 51 -0.33 -14.09 1.28
CA PHE A 51 -0.34 -15.42 0.66
C PHE A 51 0.24 -16.47 1.62
N PHE A 52 1.41 -16.23 2.19
CA PHE A 52 2.01 -17.15 3.16
C PHE A 52 1.13 -17.34 4.40
N ARG A 53 0.53 -16.27 4.92
CA ARG A 53 -0.41 -16.36 6.07
C ARG A 53 -1.61 -17.23 5.75
N GLN A 54 -2.21 -17.08 4.57
CA GLN A 54 -3.34 -17.92 4.14
C GLN A 54 -2.89 -19.37 3.91
N LEU A 55 -1.71 -19.59 3.34
CA LEU A 55 -1.14 -20.91 3.11
C LEU A 55 -0.91 -21.68 4.42
N PHE A 56 -0.39 -21.02 5.46
CA PHE A 56 -0.12 -21.67 6.75
C PHE A 56 -1.39 -21.90 7.58
N ARG A 57 -2.42 -21.06 7.43
CA ARG A 57 -3.70 -21.21 8.14
C ARG A 57 -4.65 -22.24 7.51
N ALA A 58 -4.47 -22.56 6.23
CA ALA A 58 -5.33 -23.52 5.55
C ALA A 58 -5.09 -24.94 6.08
N GLU A 59 -6.14 -25.58 6.61
CA GLU A 59 -6.10 -26.98 7.09
C GLU A 59 -5.61 -27.96 6.02
N ARG A 60 -5.86 -27.65 4.73
CA ARG A 60 -5.39 -28.43 3.58
C ARG A 60 -4.63 -27.53 2.59
N ARG A 61 -3.35 -27.30 2.89
CA ARG A 61 -2.43 -26.43 2.12
C ARG A 61 -2.47 -26.68 0.60
N TRP A 62 -2.45 -27.96 0.20
CA TRP A 62 -2.48 -28.35 -1.22
C TRP A 62 -3.80 -28.00 -1.92
N ARG A 63 -4.93 -28.19 -1.24
CA ARG A 63 -6.24 -27.82 -1.81
C ARG A 63 -6.33 -26.31 -1.99
N TYR A 64 -5.85 -25.54 -1.02
CA TYR A 64 -5.82 -24.08 -1.11
C TYR A 64 -4.96 -23.58 -2.28
N LEU A 65 -3.75 -24.13 -2.48
CA LEU A 65 -2.87 -23.76 -3.59
C LEU A 65 -3.53 -23.97 -4.95
N TYR A 66 -4.16 -25.12 -5.18
CA TYR A 66 -4.78 -25.45 -6.48
C TYR A 66 -6.09 -24.69 -6.75
N THR A 67 -6.86 -24.31 -5.74
CA THR A 67 -8.12 -23.58 -5.96
C THR A 67 -7.91 -22.07 -6.10
N THR A 68 -7.14 -21.44 -5.20
CA THR A 68 -7.13 -19.97 -5.07
C THR A 68 -5.74 -19.41 -4.79
N GLY A 69 -4.88 -20.16 -4.10
CA GLY A 69 -3.55 -19.69 -3.72
C GLY A 69 -2.63 -19.42 -4.90
N TRP A 70 -2.79 -20.11 -6.03
CA TRP A 70 -2.00 -19.85 -7.23
C TRP A 70 -2.21 -18.43 -7.80
N LEU A 71 -3.43 -17.89 -7.72
CA LEU A 71 -3.73 -16.51 -8.11
C LEU A 71 -3.10 -15.50 -7.15
N ASP A 72 -3.19 -15.76 -5.84
CA ASP A 72 -2.59 -14.90 -4.82
C ASP A 72 -1.05 -14.85 -5.00
N LEU A 73 -0.41 -16.01 -5.23
CA LEU A 73 1.02 -16.11 -5.48
C LEU A 73 1.45 -15.35 -6.73
N LEU A 74 0.79 -15.58 -7.87
CA LEU A 74 1.11 -14.88 -9.11
C LEU A 74 0.91 -13.36 -9.00
N SER A 75 -0.11 -12.93 -8.24
CA SER A 75 -0.37 -11.51 -8.04
C SER A 75 0.66 -10.81 -7.14
N SER A 76 1.36 -11.58 -6.30
CA SER A 76 2.36 -11.08 -5.35
C SER A 76 3.76 -10.90 -5.95
N ILE A 77 3.97 -11.30 -7.21
CA ILE A 77 5.27 -11.17 -7.88
C ILE A 77 5.54 -9.68 -8.18
N PRO A 78 6.64 -9.11 -7.65
CA PRO A 78 6.99 -7.72 -7.89
C PRO A 78 7.41 -7.48 -9.33
N MET A 79 7.16 -6.27 -9.82
CA MET A 79 7.67 -5.85 -11.11
C MET A 79 9.16 -5.51 -10.98
N VAL A 80 10.03 -6.48 -11.24
CA VAL A 80 11.46 -6.20 -11.39
C VAL A 80 11.68 -5.64 -12.79
N SER A 81 12.15 -4.38 -12.88
CA SER A 81 12.31 -3.60 -14.12
C SER A 81 13.23 -4.26 -15.16
N GLU A 82 14.20 -5.05 -14.70
CA GLU A 82 15.20 -5.75 -15.50
C GLU A 82 14.59 -6.79 -16.46
N PHE A 83 13.46 -7.41 -16.09
CA PHE A 83 12.87 -8.48 -16.87
C PHE A 83 11.66 -7.99 -17.68
N ARG A 84 11.92 -7.60 -18.93
CA ARG A 84 10.92 -7.14 -19.91
C ARG A 84 9.70 -8.08 -20.07
N TYR A 85 9.88 -9.39 -19.83
CA TYR A 85 8.82 -10.41 -19.87
C TYR A 85 7.90 -10.41 -18.65
N ILE A 86 8.31 -9.83 -17.52
CA ILE A 86 7.47 -9.73 -16.31
C ILE A 86 6.22 -8.86 -16.54
N ARG A 87 6.23 -8.04 -17.60
CA ARG A 87 5.09 -7.19 -18.00
C ARG A 87 3.81 -8.00 -18.29
N ILE A 88 3.91 -9.26 -18.71
CA ILE A 88 2.74 -10.15 -18.90
C ILE A 88 2.08 -10.52 -17.57
N PHE A 89 2.86 -10.60 -16.48
CA PHE A 89 2.31 -10.96 -15.18
C PHE A 89 1.35 -9.90 -14.60
N ARG A 90 1.37 -8.68 -15.16
CA ARG A 90 0.45 -7.60 -14.80
C ARG A 90 -1.03 -7.98 -14.97
N VAL A 91 -1.35 -8.82 -15.95
CA VAL A 91 -2.74 -9.27 -16.20
C VAL A 91 -3.27 -10.12 -15.04
N PHE A 92 -2.41 -10.92 -14.39
CA PHE A 92 -2.82 -11.74 -13.25
C PHE A 92 -3.22 -10.91 -12.02
N ARG A 93 -2.72 -9.68 -11.88
CA ARG A 93 -3.19 -8.78 -10.81
C ARG A 93 -4.65 -8.35 -11.00
N VAL A 94 -5.09 -8.17 -12.23
CA VAL A 94 -6.49 -7.82 -12.54
C VAL A 94 -7.43 -8.98 -12.15
N LEU A 95 -6.99 -10.23 -12.29
CA LEU A 95 -7.78 -11.41 -11.88
C LEU A 95 -8.08 -11.43 -10.37
N ARG A 96 -7.26 -10.75 -9.55
CA ARG A 96 -7.51 -10.59 -8.11
C ARG A 96 -8.75 -9.74 -7.80
N ILE A 97 -9.25 -8.95 -8.76
CA ILE A 97 -10.45 -8.13 -8.57
C ILE A 97 -11.68 -9.00 -8.29
N ILE A 98 -11.74 -10.20 -8.89
CA ILE A 98 -12.83 -11.16 -8.70
C ILE A 98 -12.93 -11.57 -7.22
N LYS A 99 -11.79 -11.87 -6.60
CA LYS A 99 -11.70 -12.21 -5.16
C LYS A 99 -11.96 -10.99 -4.27
N SER A 100 -11.40 -9.83 -4.64
CA SER A 100 -11.57 -8.58 -3.89
C SER A 100 -13.04 -8.16 -3.84
N PHE A 101 -13.78 -8.36 -4.93
CA PHE A 101 -15.21 -8.05 -5.03
C PHE A 101 -16.06 -8.96 -4.13
N THR A 102 -15.80 -10.27 -4.11
CA THR A 102 -16.48 -11.20 -3.19
C THR A 102 -16.23 -10.86 -1.72
N LEU A 103 -14.99 -10.50 -1.37
CA LEU A 103 -14.60 -10.08 -0.01
C LEU A 103 -15.27 -8.76 0.41
N LEU A 104 -15.37 -7.78 -0.49
CA LEU A 104 -16.05 -6.51 -0.20
C LEU A 104 -17.56 -6.70 0.01
N LEU A 105 -18.20 -7.56 -0.80
CA LEU A 105 -19.64 -7.84 -0.69
C LEU A 105 -20.03 -8.60 0.59
N THR A 106 -19.20 -9.57 1.02
CA THR A 106 -19.42 -10.26 2.31
C THR A 106 -19.16 -9.34 3.50
N PHE A 107 -18.38 -8.27 3.31
CA PHE A 107 -17.95 -7.39 4.39
C PHE A 107 -18.93 -6.26 4.74
N ILE A 108 -19.61 -5.66 3.75
CA ILE A 108 -20.65 -4.61 3.98
C ILE A 108 -21.74 -5.09 4.96
N ARG A 109 -21.94 -6.41 5.08
CA ARG A 109 -22.98 -7.02 5.90
C ARG A 109 -22.61 -7.28 7.36
N GLU A 110 -21.34 -7.32 7.76
CA GLU A 110 -20.97 -8.07 8.98
C GLU A 110 -20.25 -7.30 10.11
N ASN A 111 -19.64 -6.12 9.90
CA ASN A 111 -19.04 -5.38 11.02
C ASN A 111 -18.83 -3.88 10.70
N ARG A 112 -19.07 -2.97 11.65
CA ARG A 112 -18.86 -1.51 11.46
C ARG A 112 -17.57 -0.97 12.11
N ALA A 113 -17.10 -1.55 13.22
CA ALA A 113 -15.94 -1.05 13.95
C ALA A 113 -14.59 -1.53 13.38
N ALA A 114 -14.48 -2.83 13.10
CA ALA A 114 -13.30 -3.44 12.44
C ALA A 114 -12.98 -2.79 11.07
N THR A 115 -14.01 -2.27 10.41
CA THR A 115 -13.96 -1.52 9.15
C THR A 115 -13.14 -0.25 9.26
N LEU A 116 -13.31 0.52 10.33
CA LEU A 116 -12.69 1.83 10.48
C LEU A 116 -11.16 1.70 10.55
N TYR A 117 -10.63 0.77 11.35
CA TYR A 117 -9.19 0.52 11.42
C TYR A 117 -8.59 0.15 10.06
N GLY A 118 -9.26 -0.72 9.30
CA GLY A 118 -8.82 -1.12 7.97
C GLY A 118 -8.83 0.05 6.97
N PHE A 119 -9.86 0.88 7.01
CA PHE A 119 -9.96 2.08 6.16
C PHE A 119 -8.89 3.10 6.49
N VAL A 120 -8.59 3.36 7.77
CA VAL A 120 -7.53 4.29 8.16
C VAL A 120 -6.18 3.82 7.64
N VAL A 121 -5.84 2.53 7.82
CA VAL A 121 -4.57 1.97 7.30
C VAL A 121 -4.49 2.12 5.76
N PHE A 122 -5.60 1.83 5.07
CA PHE A 122 -5.67 1.97 3.62
C PHE A 122 -5.51 3.43 3.15
N ILE A 123 -6.22 4.36 3.76
CA ILE A 123 -6.14 5.80 3.46
C ILE A 123 -4.73 6.31 3.74
N SER A 124 -4.13 5.91 4.86
CA SER A 124 -2.78 6.31 5.25
C SER A 124 -1.74 5.88 4.21
N TYR A 125 -1.79 4.61 3.78
CA TYR A 125 -0.89 4.09 2.74
C TYR A 125 -1.11 4.79 1.40
N THR A 126 -2.37 5.01 1.02
CA THR A 126 -2.73 5.68 -0.23
C THR A 126 -2.22 7.12 -0.23
N THR A 127 -2.44 7.87 0.85
CA THR A 127 -1.93 9.24 0.99
C THR A 127 -0.41 9.27 0.97
N LEU A 128 0.27 8.33 1.64
CA LEU A 128 1.73 8.23 1.60
C LEU A 128 2.23 8.14 0.15
N VAL A 129 1.66 7.21 -0.63
CA VAL A 129 2.07 7.02 -2.04
C VAL A 129 1.76 8.25 -2.88
N LEU A 130 0.55 8.80 -2.78
CA LEU A 130 0.11 9.94 -3.60
C LEU A 130 0.86 11.21 -3.25
N ALA A 131 1.03 11.53 -1.97
CA ALA A 131 1.75 12.72 -1.53
C ALA A 131 3.23 12.64 -1.88
N THR A 132 3.88 11.50 -1.65
CA THR A 132 5.30 11.33 -1.99
C THR A 132 5.54 11.45 -3.49
N THR A 133 4.69 10.80 -4.29
CA THR A 133 4.77 10.87 -5.76
C THR A 133 4.47 12.28 -6.28
N GLY A 134 3.46 12.93 -5.72
CA GLY A 134 3.09 14.30 -6.09
C GLY A 134 4.17 15.32 -5.71
N VAL A 135 4.80 15.17 -4.54
CA VAL A 135 5.92 16.02 -4.10
C VAL A 135 7.11 15.85 -5.03
N LEU A 136 7.51 14.61 -5.36
CA LEU A 136 8.56 14.39 -6.35
C LEU A 136 8.22 15.05 -7.69
N TYR A 137 6.97 14.91 -8.16
CA TYR A 137 6.55 15.50 -9.43
C TYR A 137 6.66 17.04 -9.47
N VAL A 138 6.30 17.73 -8.38
CA VAL A 138 6.32 19.21 -8.34
C VAL A 138 7.67 19.79 -7.92
N GLU A 139 8.50 19.03 -7.22
CA GLU A 139 9.80 19.51 -6.70
C GLU A 139 10.99 19.14 -7.61
N LYS A 140 10.85 18.17 -8.51
CA LYS A 140 11.98 17.58 -9.26
C LYS A 140 12.92 18.60 -9.93
N ASP A 141 12.37 19.70 -10.45
CA ASP A 141 13.14 20.70 -11.21
C ASP A 141 13.40 22.01 -10.44
N VAL A 142 12.95 22.11 -9.18
CA VAL A 142 12.95 23.38 -8.41
C VAL A 142 13.54 23.22 -7.01
N GLY A 143 13.34 22.06 -6.39
CA GLY A 143 13.71 21.77 -5.01
C GLY A 143 14.92 20.86 -4.85
N ASN A 144 15.12 20.39 -3.62
CA ASN A 144 16.14 19.41 -3.27
C ASN A 144 15.64 17.95 -3.40
N ILE A 145 14.33 17.71 -3.58
CA ILE A 145 13.76 16.39 -3.83
C ILE A 145 13.76 16.14 -5.33
N GLN A 146 14.79 15.46 -5.84
CA GLN A 146 14.99 15.28 -7.29
C GLN A 146 14.85 13.82 -7.73
N THR A 147 15.17 12.87 -6.85
CA THR A 147 15.14 11.45 -7.14
C THR A 147 14.03 10.71 -6.39
N ALA A 148 13.69 9.52 -6.86
CA ALA A 148 12.78 8.60 -6.17
C ALA A 148 13.24 8.31 -4.74
N GLU A 149 14.55 8.14 -4.55
CA GLU A 149 15.18 7.89 -3.26
C GLU A 149 15.01 9.06 -2.29
N ASP A 150 15.25 10.29 -2.75
CA ASP A 150 15.09 11.51 -1.94
C ASP A 150 13.64 11.64 -1.46
N ALA A 151 12.68 11.41 -2.34
CA ALA A 151 11.26 11.49 -2.03
C ALA A 151 10.83 10.41 -1.02
N LEU A 152 11.31 9.16 -1.18
CA LEU A 152 11.05 8.09 -0.23
C LEU A 152 11.63 8.42 1.15
N TRP A 153 12.90 8.81 1.20
CA TRP A 153 13.58 9.18 2.43
C TRP A 153 12.83 10.31 3.15
N TRP A 154 12.52 11.39 2.41
CA TRP A 154 11.75 12.51 2.92
C TRP A 154 10.40 12.08 3.50
N SER A 155 9.63 11.28 2.76
CA SER A 155 8.32 10.82 3.21
C SER A 155 8.41 9.95 4.47
N TYR A 156 9.45 9.12 4.57
CA TYR A 156 9.69 8.24 5.71
C TYR A 156 10.03 9.03 6.97
N ILE A 157 10.98 9.96 6.91
CA ILE A 157 11.36 10.78 8.06
C ILE A 157 10.25 11.77 8.46
N THR A 158 9.43 12.19 7.50
CA THR A 158 8.30 13.10 7.74
C THR A 158 7.15 12.38 8.42
N ILE A 159 6.73 11.21 7.90
CA ILE A 159 5.63 10.46 8.48
C ILE A 159 5.98 9.96 9.88
N THR A 160 7.23 9.54 10.10
CA THR A 160 7.74 9.14 11.42
C THR A 160 8.01 10.31 12.36
N THR A 161 7.75 11.55 11.93
CA THR A 161 7.92 12.80 12.71
C THR A 161 9.36 13.10 13.15
N VAL A 162 10.37 12.48 12.50
CA VAL A 162 11.79 12.75 12.76
C VAL A 162 12.21 14.08 12.13
N GLY A 163 11.97 14.25 10.83
CA GLY A 163 12.17 15.53 10.12
C GLY A 163 13.59 16.11 10.19
N TYR A 164 14.60 15.40 9.66
CA TYR A 164 15.99 15.90 9.63
C TYR A 164 16.16 17.23 8.88
N GLY A 165 15.30 17.54 7.90
CA GLY A 165 15.32 18.79 7.17
C GLY A 165 16.38 18.87 6.06
N ASP A 166 17.01 17.74 5.72
CA ASP A 166 17.90 17.56 4.58
C ASP A 166 17.14 17.65 3.23
N TYR A 167 15.94 17.07 3.19
CA TYR A 167 15.00 17.17 2.07
C TYR A 167 13.68 17.77 2.52
N TYR A 168 13.12 18.69 1.74
CA TYR A 168 11.83 19.32 2.04
C TYR A 168 11.23 20.02 0.81
N PRO A 169 9.90 20.01 0.64
CA PRO A 169 9.27 20.71 -0.47
C PRO A 169 9.37 22.22 -0.33
N VAL A 170 9.82 22.88 -1.39
CA VAL A 170 9.94 24.34 -1.45
C VAL A 170 8.76 24.98 -2.18
N THR A 171 8.14 24.26 -3.11
CA THR A 171 7.01 24.77 -3.91
C THR A 171 5.72 24.84 -3.10
N SER A 172 4.81 25.72 -3.52
CA SER A 172 3.48 25.82 -2.89
C SER A 172 2.70 24.51 -3.01
N GLY A 173 2.77 23.84 -4.16
CA GLY A 173 2.13 22.54 -4.38
C GLY A 173 2.71 21.45 -3.47
N GLY A 174 4.04 21.38 -3.36
CA GLY A 174 4.73 20.43 -2.51
C GLY A 174 4.39 20.62 -1.03
N LYS A 175 4.29 21.87 -0.55
CA LYS A 175 3.90 22.19 0.83
C LYS A 175 2.46 21.77 1.15
N VAL A 176 1.52 21.93 0.22
CA VAL A 176 0.13 21.46 0.39
C VAL A 176 0.10 19.94 0.51
N LEU A 177 0.80 19.22 -0.38
CA LEU A 177 0.87 17.77 -0.35
C LEU A 177 1.55 17.25 0.92
N ALA A 178 2.64 17.88 1.35
CA ALA A 178 3.31 17.57 2.61
C ALA A 178 2.43 17.78 3.83
N SER A 179 1.64 18.86 3.84
CA SER A 179 0.69 19.12 4.92
C SER A 179 -0.34 17.99 5.02
N ILE A 180 -0.91 17.55 3.90
CA ILE A 180 -1.84 16.41 3.85
C ILE A 180 -1.18 15.14 4.37
N LEU A 181 0.07 14.88 4.00
CA LEU A 181 0.84 13.72 4.46
C LEU A 181 1.03 13.74 5.99
N ILE A 182 1.44 14.89 6.54
CA ILE A 182 1.66 15.07 7.99
C ILE A 182 0.36 14.82 8.77
N PHE A 183 -0.75 15.43 8.35
CA PHE A 183 -2.05 15.21 8.99
C PHE A 183 -2.47 13.74 8.96
N CYS A 184 -2.30 13.07 7.81
CA CYS A 184 -2.61 11.65 7.70
C CYS A 184 -1.70 10.81 8.58
N GLY A 185 -0.39 11.10 8.64
CA GLY A 185 0.58 10.40 9.49
C GLY A 185 0.18 10.42 10.97
N ILE A 186 -0.20 11.59 11.49
CA ILE A 186 -0.66 11.72 12.88
C ILE A 186 -1.91 10.86 13.13
N ALA A 187 -2.88 10.88 12.22
CA ALA A 187 -4.08 10.06 12.32
C ALA A 187 -3.75 8.54 12.30
N THR A 188 -2.79 8.12 11.48
CA THR A 188 -2.31 6.74 11.43
C THR A 188 -1.71 6.30 12.77
N PHE A 189 -0.80 7.10 13.34
CA PHE A 189 -0.17 6.78 14.62
C PHE A 189 -1.19 6.67 15.76
N GLY A 190 -2.11 7.62 15.86
CA GLY A 190 -3.17 7.58 16.87
C GLY A 190 -4.04 6.33 16.75
N THR A 191 -4.40 5.96 15.52
CA THR A 191 -5.21 4.77 15.25
C THR A 191 -4.46 3.48 15.56
N ALA A 192 -3.16 3.41 15.26
CA ALA A 192 -2.33 2.25 15.58
C ALA A 192 -2.22 2.02 17.09
N ILE A 193 -1.99 3.08 17.86
CA ILE A 193 -1.94 3.02 19.34
C ILE A 193 -3.30 2.56 19.90
N SER A 194 -4.40 3.15 19.42
CA SER A 194 -5.76 2.76 19.83
C SER A 194 -6.04 1.28 19.58
N TYR A 195 -5.67 0.79 18.39
CA TYR A 195 -5.86 -0.61 18.01
C TYR A 195 -5.09 -1.58 18.91
N ILE A 196 -3.83 -1.26 19.23
CA ILE A 196 -3.01 -2.08 20.12
C ILE A 196 -3.61 -2.09 21.53
N ASN A 197 -4.02 -0.93 22.05
CA ASN A 197 -4.63 -0.82 23.37
C ASN A 197 -5.93 -1.64 23.47
N GLU A 198 -6.82 -1.55 22.47
CA GLU A 198 -8.05 -2.36 22.42
C GLU A 198 -7.73 -3.86 22.44
N LYS A 199 -6.71 -4.29 21.67
CA LYS A 199 -6.24 -5.67 21.64
C LYS A 199 -5.71 -6.13 23.00
N VAL A 200 -4.88 -5.31 23.66
CA VAL A 200 -4.33 -5.63 24.99
C VAL A 200 -5.44 -5.71 26.04
N GLU A 201 -6.41 -4.80 26.01
CA GLU A 201 -7.56 -4.86 26.92
C GLU A 201 -8.42 -6.09 26.69
N SER A 202 -8.66 -6.48 25.44
CA SER A 202 -9.42 -7.70 25.13
C SER A 202 -8.76 -8.95 25.72
N PHE A 203 -7.43 -9.02 25.68
CA PHE A 203 -6.67 -10.15 26.24
C PHE A 203 -6.66 -10.18 27.76
N LYS A 204 -6.78 -9.00 28.42
CA LYS A 204 -6.90 -8.92 29.89
C LYS A 204 -8.29 -9.29 30.41
N ARG A 205 -9.32 -9.29 29.55
CA ARG A 205 -10.70 -9.63 29.90
C ARG A 205 -11.03 -11.12 29.70
N GLU A 206 -10.14 -11.87 29.06
CA GLU A 206 -10.17 -13.34 28.94
C GLU A 206 -9.36 -14.00 30.07
#